data_AF-T0L778-F1
#
_entry.id   AF-T0L778-F1
#
_cell.length_a   1.000
_cell.length_b   1.000
_cell.length_c   1.000
_cell.angle_alpha   90.00
_cell.angle_beta   90.00
_cell.angle_gamma   90.00
#
_symmetry.space_group_name_H-M   'P 1'
#
loop_
_entity.id
_entity.type
_entity.pdbx_description
1 polymer ?
#
loop_
_entity_poly.entity_id
_entity_poly.type
_entity_poly.pdbx_seq_one_letter_code
_entity_poly.pdbx_strand_id
1 'polypeptide(L)'
;MPVLIKKYKESNIKEIDIITKLDLIGIPKILYFDSKFYRTFSIFEYSDRVTYLTKNELKQYTDLILFLIEQKIYFKNFNPINIRRKNNQIKLVNLFDNDWFGWYPNNLDCSIQIKMVMSVGIIIHYFLTGYHPFDINKSPMNFIFLKNKNLIQNIKVENILKLKKYTNADTLVLDENMTTQKYLIRLSDPLRHDLIYHTIKQRTTIKKLSKHPYFWSHERIFLFLANYSDVLEGSISACKKLERNKSRIFDSSWNTPLDTLIKDELSIFRNYNYNNAKDLVRVIRNSGRHYNQIPEVLKEFYGQFPVGFVNYWTKLFPGLLIVCYNCGESLKDNELLSDYY
;
A
#
# COMPACT_ATOMS: atom_id res chain seq x y z
N MET A 1 23.20 -10.95 -25.07
CA MET A 1 22.40 -10.40 -23.95
C MET A 1 21.17 -11.27 -23.76
N PRO A 2 20.73 -11.56 -22.53
CA PRO A 2 19.47 -12.28 -22.30
C PRO A 2 18.29 -11.43 -22.80
N VAL A 3 17.25 -12.09 -23.30
CA VAL A 3 16.02 -11.48 -23.82
C VAL A 3 14.80 -12.32 -23.41
N LEU A 4 13.62 -11.72 -23.44
CA LEU A 4 12.36 -12.45 -23.26
C LEU A 4 11.70 -12.66 -24.63
N ILE A 5 11.38 -13.90 -24.97
CA ILE A 5 10.73 -14.23 -26.25
C ILE A 5 9.28 -14.62 -25.96
N LYS A 6 8.33 -13.86 -26.49
CA LYS A 6 6.90 -14.21 -26.47
C LYS A 6 6.53 -14.75 -27.85
N LYS A 7 6.08 -16.00 -27.89
CA LYS A 7 5.50 -16.61 -29.08
C LYS A 7 4.00 -16.45 -29.02
N TYR A 8 3.38 -16.01 -30.11
CA TYR A 8 1.94 -15.82 -30.20
C TYR A 8 1.31 -17.02 -30.92
N LYS A 9 0.11 -17.42 -30.45
CA LYS A 9 -0.70 -18.44 -31.14
C LYS A 9 -1.34 -17.89 -32.42
N GLU A 10 -1.78 -16.64 -32.37
CA GLU A 10 -2.33 -15.85 -33.49
C GLU A 10 -1.64 -14.49 -33.54
N SER A 11 -1.66 -13.79 -34.68
CA SER A 11 -1.04 -12.47 -34.84
C SER A 11 -1.74 -11.40 -33.99
N ASN A 12 -1.33 -11.25 -32.72
CA ASN A 12 -1.86 -10.21 -31.83
C ASN A 12 -1.18 -8.85 -32.09
N ILE A 13 -1.31 -8.33 -33.32
CA ILE A 13 -0.71 -7.06 -33.77
C ILE A 13 -1.15 -5.89 -32.87
N LYS A 14 -2.37 -5.94 -32.34
CA LYS A 14 -2.91 -4.93 -31.42
C LYS A 14 -2.08 -4.78 -30.14
N GLU A 15 -1.55 -5.87 -29.57
CA GLU A 15 -0.67 -5.80 -28.40
C GLU A 15 0.63 -5.05 -28.71
N ILE A 16 1.22 -5.32 -29.87
CA ILE A 16 2.45 -4.67 -30.32
C ILE A 16 2.23 -3.19 -30.57
N ASP A 17 1.13 -2.84 -31.24
CA ASP A 17 0.78 -1.44 -31.49
C ASP A 17 0.58 -0.66 -30.19
N ILE A 18 -0.11 -1.26 -29.22
CA ILE A 18 -0.34 -0.61 -27.92
C ILE A 18 0.97 -0.48 -27.15
N ILE A 19 1.77 -1.55 -27.03
CA ILE A 19 3.05 -1.51 -26.31
C ILE A 19 4.01 -0.48 -26.94
N THR A 20 4.08 -0.44 -28.28
CA THR A 20 4.96 0.49 -29.00
C THR A 20 4.53 1.95 -28.79
N LYS A 21 3.22 2.22 -28.77
CA LYS A 21 2.68 3.56 -28.51
C LYS A 21 2.83 4.01 -27.06
N LEU A 22 2.95 3.06 -26.13
CA LEU A 22 2.93 3.37 -24.71
C LEU A 22 4.26 3.95 -24.21
N ASP A 23 5.42 3.71 -24.82
CA ASP A 23 6.79 4.10 -24.36
C ASP A 23 6.90 4.48 -22.86
N LEU A 24 6.46 3.55 -22.00
CA LEU A 24 6.32 3.75 -20.56
C LEU A 24 7.46 3.06 -19.84
N ILE A 25 8.00 3.73 -18.82
CA ILE A 25 9.00 3.18 -17.91
C ILE A 25 8.57 1.81 -17.35
N GLY A 26 7.27 1.62 -17.12
CA GLY A 26 6.69 0.38 -16.59
C GLY A 26 6.45 -0.76 -17.58
N ILE A 27 6.68 -0.55 -18.88
CA ILE A 27 6.45 -1.54 -19.93
C ILE A 27 7.79 -1.99 -20.53
N PRO A 28 8.02 -3.29 -20.79
CA PRO A 28 9.25 -3.74 -21.43
C PRO A 28 9.37 -3.24 -22.87
N LYS A 29 10.56 -2.76 -23.24
CA LYS A 29 10.89 -2.40 -24.62
C LYS A 29 10.84 -3.62 -25.54
N ILE A 30 10.21 -3.46 -26.71
CA ILE A 30 10.26 -4.42 -27.81
C ILE A 30 11.57 -4.18 -28.57
N LEU A 31 12.42 -5.20 -28.63
CA LEU A 31 13.69 -5.19 -29.36
C LEU A 31 13.51 -5.67 -30.81
N TYR A 32 12.56 -6.57 -31.04
CA TYR A 32 12.28 -7.15 -32.34
C TYR A 32 10.87 -7.75 -32.39
N PHE A 33 10.24 -7.70 -33.56
CA PHE A 33 8.95 -8.31 -33.84
C PHE A 33 8.96 -8.95 -35.23
N ASP A 34 8.50 -10.19 -35.34
CA ASP A 34 8.35 -10.91 -36.60
C ASP A 34 6.95 -11.52 -36.70
N SER A 35 6.25 -11.18 -37.79
CA SER A 35 4.92 -11.66 -38.15
C SER A 35 4.89 -12.57 -39.37
N LYS A 36 6.05 -12.85 -39.98
CA LYS A 36 6.17 -13.49 -41.31
C LYS A 36 6.62 -14.95 -41.26
N PHE A 37 7.34 -15.38 -40.22
CA PHE A 37 7.74 -16.79 -40.05
C PHE A 37 6.67 -17.61 -39.30
N TYR A 38 6.55 -18.91 -39.60
CA TYR A 38 5.63 -19.97 -39.09
C TYR A 38 4.86 -19.75 -37.76
N ARG A 39 5.39 -18.98 -36.80
CA ARG A 39 4.65 -18.39 -35.67
C ARG A 39 5.12 -16.97 -35.38
N THR A 40 4.20 -16.03 -35.28
CA THR A 40 4.44 -14.65 -34.83
C THR A 40 5.15 -14.63 -33.48
N PHE A 41 6.19 -13.82 -33.31
CA PHE A 41 6.90 -13.65 -32.04
C PHE A 41 7.46 -12.25 -31.83
N SER A 42 7.68 -11.91 -30.56
CA SER A 42 8.32 -10.67 -30.14
C SER A 42 9.46 -10.96 -29.18
N ILE A 43 10.54 -10.20 -29.34
CA ILE A 43 11.67 -10.18 -28.43
C ILE A 43 11.57 -8.91 -27.59
N PHE A 44 11.45 -9.07 -26.28
CA PHE A 44 11.43 -7.98 -25.32
C PHE A 44 12.77 -7.91 -24.58
N GLU A 45 13.05 -6.73 -24.04
CA GLU A 45 14.14 -6.57 -23.08
C GLU A 45 14.00 -7.54 -21.90
N TYR A 46 15.12 -8.07 -21.44
CA TYR A 46 15.12 -8.95 -20.27
C TYR A 46 14.79 -8.18 -18.98
N SER A 47 14.03 -8.84 -18.11
CA SER A 47 13.70 -8.42 -16.74
C SER A 47 13.56 -9.66 -15.87
N ASP A 48 13.83 -9.58 -14.58
CA ASP A 48 13.79 -10.70 -13.64
C ASP A 48 12.39 -10.98 -13.11
N ARG A 49 12.08 -12.24 -12.81
CA ARG A 49 10.85 -12.57 -12.07
C ARG A 49 10.97 -12.05 -10.64
N VAL A 50 9.88 -11.49 -10.11
CA VAL A 50 9.85 -11.04 -8.72
C VAL A 50 9.44 -12.18 -7.78
N THR A 51 10.11 -12.28 -6.64
CA THR A 51 9.73 -13.14 -5.50
C THR A 51 9.23 -12.34 -4.31
N TYR A 52 9.37 -11.02 -4.36
CA TYR A 52 8.87 -10.04 -3.40
C TYR A 52 8.77 -8.67 -4.10
N LEU A 53 7.94 -7.78 -3.56
CA LEU A 53 7.89 -6.38 -3.97
C LEU A 53 8.15 -5.48 -2.76
N THR A 54 9.02 -4.50 -2.94
CA THR A 54 9.21 -3.42 -1.97
C THR A 54 7.99 -2.48 -1.98
N LYS A 55 7.85 -1.67 -0.93
CA LYS A 55 6.82 -0.62 -0.86
C LYS A 55 6.85 0.32 -2.07
N ASN A 56 8.04 0.69 -2.54
CA ASN A 56 8.21 1.53 -3.72
C ASN A 56 7.71 0.83 -5.00
N GLU A 57 7.96 -0.47 -5.13
CA GLU A 57 7.53 -1.23 -6.30
C GLU A 57 6.03 -1.48 -6.31
N LEU A 58 5.41 -1.70 -5.14
CA LEU A 58 3.95 -1.74 -5.02
C LEU A 58 3.32 -0.41 -5.45
N LYS A 59 3.98 0.72 -5.14
CA LYS A 59 3.57 2.05 -5.62
C LYS A 59 3.72 2.18 -7.13
N GLN A 60 4.89 1.84 -7.68
CA GLN A 60 5.13 1.85 -9.13
C GLN A 60 4.10 1.00 -9.89
N TYR A 61 3.80 -0.19 -9.37
CA TYR A 61 2.77 -1.07 -9.93
C TYR A 61 1.39 -0.42 -9.89
N THR A 62 1.00 0.15 -8.75
CA THR A 62 -0.29 0.85 -8.59
C THR A 62 -0.42 2.02 -9.56
N ASP A 63 0.64 2.82 -9.71
CA ASP A 63 0.68 3.98 -10.61
C ASP A 63 0.65 3.58 -12.08
N LEU A 64 1.31 2.48 -12.43
CA LEU A 64 1.24 1.94 -13.77
C LEU A 64 -0.19 1.52 -14.12
N ILE A 65 -0.90 0.84 -13.19
CA ILE A 65 -2.30 0.47 -13.42
C ILE A 65 -3.22 1.71 -13.48
N LEU A 66 -2.97 2.72 -12.64
CA LEU A 66 -3.66 4.02 -12.73
C LEU A 66 -3.52 4.61 -14.14
N PHE A 67 -2.28 4.70 -14.63
CA PHE A 67 -2.00 5.22 -15.96
C PHE A 67 -2.74 4.45 -17.05
N LEU A 68 -2.71 3.11 -17.01
CA LEU A 68 -3.41 2.27 -18.00
C LEU A 68 -4.93 2.53 -17.99
N ILE A 69 -5.54 2.66 -16.80
CA ILE A 69 -6.96 2.98 -16.66
C ILE A 69 -7.27 4.37 -17.26
N GLU A 70 -6.42 5.37 -17.03
CA GLU A 70 -6.58 6.72 -17.59
C GLU A 70 -6.47 6.74 -19.12
N GLN A 71 -5.61 5.89 -19.69
CA GLN A 71 -5.51 5.67 -21.14
C GLN A 71 -6.59 4.75 -21.72
N LYS A 72 -7.58 4.33 -20.91
CA LYS A 72 -8.64 3.38 -21.30
C LYS A 72 -8.10 2.03 -21.79
N ILE A 73 -6.92 1.63 -21.31
CA ILE A 73 -6.31 0.34 -21.59
C ILE A 73 -6.66 -0.61 -20.45
N TYR A 74 -7.50 -1.60 -20.75
CA TYR A 74 -7.98 -2.54 -19.76
C TYR A 74 -7.18 -3.85 -19.79
N PHE A 75 -6.53 -4.13 -18.67
CA PHE A 75 -5.74 -5.33 -18.42
C PHE A 75 -6.58 -6.29 -17.59
N LYS A 76 -6.74 -7.55 -18.02
CA LYS A 76 -7.49 -8.58 -17.30
C LYS A 76 -6.61 -9.73 -16.78
N ASN A 77 -5.36 -9.82 -17.20
CA ASN A 77 -4.48 -10.92 -16.84
C ASN A 77 -3.67 -10.62 -15.57
N PHE A 78 -4.33 -10.31 -14.45
CA PHE A 78 -3.61 -9.96 -13.21
C PHE A 78 -2.98 -11.20 -12.55
N ASN A 79 -1.69 -11.44 -12.77
CA ASN A 79 -0.96 -12.52 -12.10
C ASN A 79 0.43 -12.03 -11.63
N PRO A 80 0.94 -12.48 -10.47
CA PRO A 80 2.26 -12.09 -9.99
C PRO A 80 3.40 -12.27 -11.00
N ILE A 81 3.32 -13.25 -11.90
CA ILE A 81 4.37 -13.47 -12.93
C ILE A 81 4.38 -12.41 -14.04
N ASN A 82 3.30 -11.62 -14.19
CA ASN A 82 3.26 -10.48 -15.10
C ASN A 82 4.16 -9.36 -14.58
N ILE A 83 4.49 -9.38 -13.29
CA ILE A 83 5.27 -8.35 -12.64
C ILE A 83 6.73 -8.81 -12.64
N ARG A 84 7.58 -8.05 -13.31
CA ARG A 84 9.02 -8.29 -13.43
C ARG A 84 9.81 -7.08 -12.95
N ARG A 85 11.10 -7.26 -12.69
CA ARG A 85 12.00 -6.19 -12.21
C ARG A 85 13.18 -6.03 -13.17
N LYS A 86 13.52 -4.79 -13.47
CA LYS A 86 14.78 -4.44 -14.13
C LYS A 86 15.27 -3.11 -13.55
N ASN A 87 16.51 -3.04 -13.07
CA ASN A 87 17.10 -1.80 -12.54
C ASN A 87 16.20 -1.08 -11.52
N ASN A 88 15.63 -1.82 -10.55
CA ASN A 88 14.69 -1.32 -9.53
C ASN A 88 13.38 -0.71 -10.08
N GLN A 89 13.05 -0.98 -11.33
CA GLN A 89 11.79 -0.60 -11.95
C GLN A 89 10.93 -1.83 -12.25
N ILE A 90 9.63 -1.70 -11.97
CA ILE A 90 8.65 -2.72 -12.33
C ILE A 90 8.41 -2.71 -13.84
N LYS A 91 8.37 -3.90 -14.42
CA LYS A 91 8.06 -4.17 -15.83
C LYS A 91 6.85 -5.09 -15.88
N LEU A 92 5.74 -4.60 -16.43
CA LEU A 92 4.51 -5.38 -16.58
C LEU A 92 4.50 -6.08 -17.94
N VAL A 93 4.42 -7.41 -17.93
CA VAL A 93 4.48 -8.28 -19.11
C VAL A 93 3.16 -9.03 -19.34
N ASN A 94 2.93 -9.47 -20.57
CA ASN A 94 1.74 -10.24 -20.98
C ASN A 94 0.41 -9.53 -20.66
N LEU A 95 0.34 -8.22 -20.95
CA LEU A 95 -0.84 -7.38 -20.74
C LEU A 95 -2.08 -7.86 -21.51
N PHE A 96 -1.89 -8.38 -22.73
CA PHE A 96 -2.99 -8.70 -23.65
C PHE A 96 -3.12 -10.20 -23.89
N ASP A 97 -2.58 -11.01 -22.99
CA ASP A 97 -2.70 -12.45 -23.06
C ASP A 97 -4.05 -12.88 -22.45
N ASN A 98 -4.97 -13.33 -23.30
CA ASN A 98 -6.30 -13.80 -22.91
C ASN A 98 -6.29 -15.28 -22.49
N ASP A 99 -5.19 -16.01 -22.75
CA ASP A 99 -5.14 -17.46 -22.55
C ASP A 99 -5.01 -17.86 -21.08
N TRP A 100 -4.88 -16.89 -20.18
CA TRP A 100 -4.53 -17.16 -18.79
C TRP A 100 -5.57 -16.65 -17.79
N PHE A 101 -6.03 -17.57 -16.96
CA PHE A 101 -6.88 -17.31 -15.80
C PHE A 101 -6.05 -16.56 -14.76
N GLY A 102 -5.98 -15.23 -14.89
CA GLY A 102 -5.42 -14.35 -13.88
C GLY A 102 -6.32 -14.24 -12.65
N TRP A 103 -5.91 -13.43 -11.69
CA TRP A 103 -6.65 -13.08 -10.48
C TRP A 103 -7.62 -11.92 -10.68
N TYR A 104 -8.16 -11.83 -11.90
CA TYR A 104 -9.17 -10.86 -12.25
C TYR A 104 -10.56 -11.48 -12.02
N PRO A 105 -11.45 -10.80 -11.29
CA PRO A 105 -12.75 -11.36 -10.90
C PRO A 105 -13.73 -11.33 -12.09
N ASN A 106 -13.65 -12.29 -13.00
CA ASN A 106 -14.39 -12.26 -14.26
C ASN A 106 -15.91 -12.23 -14.03
N ASN A 107 -16.37 -13.08 -13.12
CA ASN A 107 -17.78 -13.33 -12.82
C ASN A 107 -18.41 -12.30 -11.88
N LEU A 108 -17.64 -11.31 -11.41
CA LEU A 108 -18.18 -10.26 -10.55
C LEU A 108 -18.93 -9.21 -11.37
N ASP A 109 -20.18 -8.95 -10.97
CA ASP A 109 -21.06 -7.98 -11.62
C ASP A 109 -20.73 -6.54 -11.21
N CYS A 110 -19.67 -6.00 -11.80
CA CYS A 110 -19.28 -4.60 -11.68
C CYS A 110 -18.46 -4.16 -12.90
N SER A 111 -18.14 -2.85 -12.97
CA SER A 111 -17.41 -2.29 -14.10
C SER A 111 -15.98 -2.86 -14.21
N ILE A 112 -15.42 -2.83 -15.43
CA ILE A 112 -14.05 -3.30 -15.69
C ILE A 112 -13.02 -2.55 -14.84
N GLN A 113 -13.22 -1.25 -14.60
CA GLN A 113 -12.34 -0.43 -13.76
C GLN A 113 -12.35 -0.93 -12.32
N ILE A 114 -13.54 -1.21 -11.77
CA ILE A 114 -13.68 -1.72 -10.40
C ILE A 114 -12.97 -3.07 -10.25
N LYS A 115 -13.13 -3.97 -11.23
CA LYS A 115 -12.44 -5.27 -11.25
C LYS A 115 -10.92 -5.13 -11.32
N MET A 116 -10.41 -4.18 -12.10
CA MET A 116 -8.98 -3.87 -12.14
C MET A 116 -8.47 -3.37 -10.78
N VAL A 117 -9.18 -2.42 -10.14
CA VAL A 117 -8.81 -1.91 -8.80
C VAL A 117 -8.78 -3.04 -7.77
N MET A 118 -9.82 -3.88 -7.75
CA MET A 118 -9.86 -5.05 -6.87
C MET A 118 -8.67 -5.98 -7.11
N SER A 119 -8.30 -6.22 -8.38
CA SER A 119 -7.15 -7.05 -8.74
C SER A 119 -5.81 -6.45 -8.28
N VAL A 120 -5.67 -5.11 -8.28
CA VAL A 120 -4.51 -4.44 -7.65
C VAL A 120 -4.46 -4.76 -6.15
N GLY A 121 -5.58 -4.66 -5.45
CA GLY A 121 -5.67 -5.00 -4.02
C GLY A 121 -5.29 -6.46 -3.73
N ILE A 122 -5.71 -7.38 -4.60
CA ILE A 122 -5.36 -8.80 -4.52
C ILE A 122 -3.85 -9.01 -4.65
N ILE A 123 -3.21 -8.38 -5.65
CA ILE A 123 -1.77 -8.45 -5.88
C ILE A 123 -1.00 -7.86 -4.69
N ILE A 124 -1.42 -6.68 -4.19
CA ILE A 124 -0.82 -6.06 -3.01
C ILE A 124 -0.91 -6.99 -1.81
N HIS A 125 -2.10 -7.55 -1.54
CA HIS A 125 -2.30 -8.50 -0.43
C HIS A 125 -1.37 -9.70 -0.57
N TYR A 126 -1.27 -10.30 -1.76
CA TYR A 126 -0.41 -11.45 -2.00
C TYR A 126 1.07 -11.17 -1.72
N PHE A 127 1.59 -10.03 -2.16
CA PHE A 127 2.99 -9.67 -1.89
C PHE A 127 3.25 -9.24 -0.45
N LEU A 128 2.21 -8.83 0.31
CA LEU A 128 2.35 -8.48 1.72
C LEU A 128 2.14 -9.66 2.68
N THR A 129 1.43 -10.71 2.25
CA THR A 129 1.01 -11.83 3.12
C THR A 129 1.46 -13.20 2.64
N GLY A 130 1.85 -13.34 1.38
CA GLY A 130 2.29 -14.59 0.78
C GLY A 130 1.17 -15.45 0.19
N TYR A 131 -0.09 -15.03 0.31
CA TYR A 131 -1.24 -15.79 -0.18
C TYR A 131 -2.34 -14.89 -0.77
N HIS A 132 -3.15 -15.49 -1.62
CA HIS A 132 -4.28 -14.85 -2.27
C HIS A 132 -5.40 -14.61 -1.24
N PRO A 133 -5.99 -13.41 -1.16
CA PRO A 133 -6.98 -13.08 -0.12
C PRO A 133 -8.26 -13.92 -0.18
N PHE A 134 -8.56 -14.56 -1.31
CA PHE A 134 -9.72 -15.46 -1.49
C PHE A 134 -9.36 -16.96 -1.35
N ASP A 135 -8.14 -17.28 -0.90
CA ASP A 135 -7.72 -18.63 -0.58
C ASP A 135 -8.10 -18.98 0.86
N ILE A 136 -9.31 -19.48 1.06
CA ILE A 136 -9.86 -19.78 2.41
C ILE A 136 -9.32 -21.09 3.01
N ASN A 137 -8.68 -21.95 2.18
CA ASN A 137 -8.26 -23.30 2.58
C ASN A 137 -6.83 -23.35 3.13
N LYS A 138 -6.15 -22.22 3.33
CA LYS A 138 -4.81 -22.18 3.94
C LYS A 138 -4.73 -21.34 5.21
N SER A 139 -4.22 -22.04 6.24
CA SER A 139 -3.42 -21.53 7.35
C SER A 139 -1.93 -21.55 6.93
N PRO A 140 -1.24 -20.40 6.94
CA PRO A 140 0.10 -20.34 7.54
C PRO A 140 0.35 -18.97 8.19
N MET A 141 -0.28 -18.74 9.34
CA MET A 141 0.28 -18.05 10.51
C MET A 141 -0.82 -18.06 11.56
N ASN A 142 -0.53 -18.61 12.74
CA ASN A 142 -1.29 -18.29 13.94
C ASN A 142 -1.36 -16.76 14.02
N PHE A 143 -2.53 -16.17 13.79
CA PHE A 143 -2.79 -14.84 14.32
C PHE A 143 -2.73 -14.98 15.82
N ILE A 144 -1.59 -14.63 16.39
CA ILE A 144 -1.47 -14.42 17.81
C ILE A 144 -2.37 -13.23 18.14
N PHE A 145 -3.59 -13.49 18.61
CA PHE A 145 -4.33 -12.54 19.43
C PHE A 145 -3.62 -12.45 20.78
N LEU A 146 -2.59 -11.62 20.89
CA LEU A 146 -2.08 -11.23 22.21
C LEU A 146 -2.92 -10.07 22.73
N LYS A 147 -3.99 -10.42 23.44
CA LYS A 147 -4.38 -9.63 24.62
C LYS A 147 -3.35 -9.95 25.70
N ASN A 148 -2.24 -9.24 25.73
CA ASN A 148 -1.59 -8.79 26.98
C ASN A 148 -0.26 -8.08 26.71
N LYS A 149 -0.09 -7.01 27.47
CA LYS A 149 1.13 -6.22 27.63
C LYS A 149 2.30 -7.15 28.00
N ASN A 150 3.47 -6.87 27.42
CA ASN A 150 4.79 -7.48 27.62
C ASN A 150 5.20 -8.48 26.54
N LEU A 151 6.00 -8.00 25.58
CA LEU A 151 7.23 -8.65 25.10
C LEU A 151 7.92 -7.73 24.09
N ILE A 152 8.85 -6.92 24.61
CA ILE A 152 10.00 -6.45 23.83
C ILE A 152 11.03 -7.58 23.93
N GLN A 153 11.40 -8.15 22.79
CA GLN A 153 12.73 -8.67 22.40
C GLN A 153 12.59 -9.88 21.47
N ASN A 154 13.38 -9.82 20.39
CA ASN A 154 13.70 -10.86 19.42
C ASN A 154 12.75 -11.06 18.23
N ILE A 155 12.98 -10.28 17.16
CA ILE A 155 12.89 -10.83 15.80
C ILE A 155 14.10 -10.35 14.99
N LYS A 156 15.21 -11.10 15.09
CA LYS A 156 16.16 -11.29 13.99
C LYS A 156 15.81 -12.63 13.36
N VAL A 157 15.15 -12.58 12.21
CA VAL A 157 15.48 -13.21 10.92
C VAL A 157 14.44 -12.62 9.97
N GLU A 158 14.89 -12.08 8.84
CA GLU A 158 14.01 -11.82 7.70
C GLU A 158 13.31 -13.13 7.36
N ASN A 159 12.11 -13.36 7.90
CA ASN A 159 11.23 -14.40 7.40
C ASN A 159 10.95 -14.03 5.95
N ILE A 160 11.72 -14.60 5.03
CA ILE A 160 11.51 -14.46 3.58
C ILE A 160 10.09 -14.96 3.35
N LEU A 161 9.18 -14.02 3.15
CA LEU A 161 7.77 -14.27 2.90
C LEU A 161 7.67 -15.21 1.70
N LYS A 162 7.29 -16.47 1.94
CA LYS A 162 7.19 -17.46 0.86
C LYS A 162 5.85 -17.32 0.16
N LEU A 163 5.89 -16.85 -1.08
CA LEU A 163 4.71 -16.70 -1.92
C LEU A 163 4.13 -18.08 -2.33
N LYS A 164 2.84 -18.32 -2.06
CA LYS A 164 2.13 -19.54 -2.47
C LYS A 164 1.95 -19.55 -3.99
N LYS A 165 2.34 -20.65 -4.63
CA LYS A 165 2.00 -20.92 -6.04
C LYS A 165 0.55 -21.41 -6.13
N TYR A 166 -0.16 -20.92 -7.13
CA TYR A 166 -1.54 -21.30 -7.45
C TYR A 166 -1.57 -22.00 -8.81
N THR A 167 -2.23 -23.14 -8.87
CA THR A 167 -2.52 -23.91 -10.09
C THR A 167 -3.77 -23.37 -10.77
N ASN A 168 -4.05 -23.82 -12.00
CA ASN A 168 -5.29 -23.45 -12.70
C ASN A 168 -6.53 -23.90 -11.92
N ALA A 169 -6.49 -25.06 -11.27
CA ALA A 169 -7.59 -25.55 -10.43
C ALA A 169 -7.81 -24.66 -9.20
N ASP A 170 -6.73 -24.18 -8.57
CA ASP A 170 -6.86 -23.23 -7.46
C ASP A 170 -7.53 -21.94 -7.94
N THR A 171 -7.16 -21.41 -9.12
CA THR A 171 -7.74 -20.17 -9.65
C THR A 171 -9.26 -20.25 -9.83
N LEU A 172 -9.81 -21.41 -10.21
CA LEU A 172 -11.26 -21.60 -10.30
C LEU A 172 -11.94 -21.46 -8.94
N VAL A 173 -11.37 -22.05 -7.89
CA VAL A 173 -11.86 -21.91 -6.51
C VAL A 173 -11.74 -20.47 -6.03
N LEU A 174 -10.64 -19.79 -6.36
CA LEU A 174 -10.46 -18.37 -6.02
C LEU A 174 -11.53 -17.49 -6.68
N ASP A 175 -11.89 -17.76 -7.93
CA ASP A 175 -12.91 -17.00 -8.66
C ASP A 175 -14.33 -17.22 -8.10
N GLU A 176 -14.65 -18.45 -7.69
CA GLU A 176 -15.87 -18.74 -6.94
C GLU A 176 -15.92 -17.99 -5.60
N ASN A 177 -14.80 -17.98 -4.86
CA ASN A 177 -14.69 -17.24 -3.60
C ASN A 177 -14.77 -15.72 -3.81
N MET A 178 -14.22 -15.19 -4.91
CA MET A 178 -14.37 -13.78 -5.28
C MET A 178 -15.84 -13.42 -5.54
N THR A 179 -16.54 -14.26 -6.30
CA THR A 179 -17.96 -14.09 -6.62
C THR A 179 -18.84 -14.16 -5.38
N THR A 180 -18.57 -15.13 -4.50
CA THR A 180 -19.31 -15.32 -3.23
C THR A 180 -18.82 -14.43 -2.08
N GLN A 181 -17.83 -13.56 -2.34
CA GLN A 181 -17.18 -12.69 -1.37
C GLN A 181 -16.64 -13.38 -0.10
N LYS A 182 -16.08 -14.60 -0.26
CA LYS A 182 -15.40 -15.34 0.82
C LYS A 182 -13.91 -15.01 0.83
N TYR A 183 -13.44 -14.29 1.86
CA TYR A 183 -12.05 -13.79 1.89
C TYR A 183 -11.42 -13.77 3.30
N LEU A 184 -10.08 -13.67 3.32
CA LEU A 184 -9.22 -13.56 4.49
C LEU A 184 -8.27 -12.35 4.37
N ILE A 185 -8.78 -11.14 4.64
CA ILE A 185 -8.06 -9.84 4.45
C ILE A 185 -7.74 -9.10 5.75
N ARG A 186 -7.94 -9.74 6.91
CA ARG A 186 -7.67 -9.12 8.21
C ARG A 186 -6.16 -9.07 8.45
N LEU A 187 -5.62 -7.86 8.65
CA LEU A 187 -4.22 -7.63 8.97
C LEU A 187 -4.13 -6.91 10.32
N SER A 188 -3.07 -7.19 11.07
CA SER A 188 -2.82 -6.55 12.37
C SER A 188 -2.43 -5.09 12.24
N ASP A 189 -1.70 -4.74 11.18
CA ASP A 189 -1.32 -3.37 10.87
C ASP A 189 -2.51 -2.56 10.29
N PRO A 190 -3.01 -1.51 10.97
CA PRO A 190 -4.19 -0.79 10.54
C PRO A 190 -4.04 -0.11 9.18
N LEU A 191 -2.83 0.35 8.85
CA LEU A 191 -2.54 1.05 7.61
C LEU A 191 -2.58 0.11 6.39
N ARG A 192 -1.96 -1.07 6.49
CA ARG A 192 -2.05 -2.14 5.48
C ARG A 192 -3.44 -2.72 5.39
N HIS A 193 -4.12 -2.88 6.54
CA HIS A 193 -5.49 -3.37 6.55
C HIS A 193 -6.42 -2.43 5.78
N ASP A 194 -6.36 -1.12 6.05
CA ASP A 194 -7.17 -0.11 5.35
C ASP A 194 -6.89 -0.14 3.83
N LEU A 195 -5.61 -0.08 3.43
CA LEU A 195 -5.15 -0.17 2.05
C LEU A 195 -5.80 -1.34 1.31
N ILE A 196 -5.69 -2.55 1.86
CA ILE A 196 -6.14 -3.77 1.18
C ILE A 196 -7.66 -3.90 1.27
N TYR A 197 -8.23 -3.71 2.45
CA TYR A 197 -9.65 -3.90 2.71
C TYR A 197 -10.48 -2.99 1.81
N HIS A 198 -10.17 -1.69 1.78
CA HIS A 198 -10.91 -0.75 0.97
C HIS A 198 -10.71 -0.98 -0.53
N THR A 199 -9.53 -1.46 -0.96
CA THR A 199 -9.28 -1.82 -2.36
C THR A 199 -10.07 -3.04 -2.81
N ILE A 200 -10.01 -4.14 -2.05
CA ILE A 200 -10.69 -5.38 -2.40
C ILE A 200 -12.21 -5.24 -2.28
N LYS A 201 -12.70 -4.50 -1.26
CA LYS A 201 -14.14 -4.24 -1.08
C LYS A 201 -14.67 -3.11 -1.96
N GLN A 202 -13.89 -2.63 -2.92
CA GLN A 202 -14.32 -1.64 -3.92
C GLN A 202 -14.80 -0.32 -3.28
N ARG A 203 -14.19 0.04 -2.15
CA ARG A 203 -14.48 1.27 -1.38
C ARG A 203 -13.48 2.38 -1.64
N THR A 204 -12.60 2.20 -2.62
CA THR A 204 -11.60 3.18 -3.04
C THR A 204 -11.47 3.17 -4.56
N THR A 205 -11.10 4.30 -5.13
CA THR A 205 -10.71 4.42 -6.53
C THR A 205 -9.22 4.15 -6.69
N ILE A 206 -8.77 3.87 -7.91
CA ILE A 206 -7.34 3.71 -8.19
C ILE A 206 -6.55 5.01 -7.91
N LYS A 207 -7.17 6.18 -8.11
CA LYS A 207 -6.58 7.49 -7.79
C LYS A 207 -6.34 7.64 -6.28
N LYS A 208 -7.36 7.34 -5.47
CA LYS A 208 -7.25 7.36 -4.01
C LYS A 208 -6.26 6.29 -3.51
N LEU A 209 -6.24 5.11 -4.12
CA LEU A 209 -5.26 4.07 -3.82
C LEU A 209 -3.82 4.52 -4.08
N SER A 210 -3.56 5.16 -5.23
CA SER A 210 -2.24 5.71 -5.58
C SER A 210 -1.77 6.77 -4.58
N LYS A 211 -2.68 7.52 -3.96
CA LYS A 211 -2.37 8.53 -2.93
C LYS A 211 -2.37 8.00 -1.49
N HIS A 212 -2.69 6.72 -1.27
CA HIS A 212 -2.87 6.16 0.06
C HIS A 212 -1.61 6.32 0.96
N PRO A 213 -1.75 6.64 2.27
CA PRO A 213 -0.62 6.93 3.15
C PRO A 213 0.38 5.79 3.34
N TYR A 214 -0.04 4.55 3.07
CA TYR A 214 0.86 3.40 3.01
C TYR A 214 2.08 3.66 2.13
N PHE A 215 1.94 4.42 1.04
CA PHE A 215 3.02 4.69 0.09
C PHE A 215 3.89 5.90 0.44
N TRP A 216 3.55 6.69 1.45
CA TRP A 216 4.23 7.95 1.76
C TRP A 216 5.62 7.73 2.38
N SER A 217 6.55 8.65 2.10
CA SER A 217 7.82 8.75 2.83
C SER A 217 7.57 9.20 4.27
N HIS A 218 8.53 8.98 5.17
CA HIS A 218 8.45 9.49 6.55
C HIS A 218 8.32 11.01 6.59
N GLU A 219 9.03 11.72 5.73
CA GLU A 219 8.88 13.17 5.58
C GLU A 219 7.43 13.57 5.24
N ARG A 220 6.83 12.91 4.23
CA ARG A 220 5.44 13.20 3.83
C ARG A 220 4.44 12.84 4.93
N ILE A 221 4.69 11.79 5.71
CA ILE A 221 3.88 11.43 6.89
C ILE A 221 3.96 12.53 7.94
N PHE A 222 5.17 13.02 8.26
CA PHE A 222 5.34 14.10 9.21
C PHE A 222 4.63 15.38 8.75
N LEU A 223 4.86 15.81 7.51
CA LEU A 223 4.23 17.00 6.93
C LEU A 223 2.70 16.89 6.95
N PHE A 224 2.15 15.72 6.62
CA PHE A 224 0.71 15.49 6.72
C PHE A 224 0.20 15.70 8.14
N LEU A 225 0.82 15.06 9.13
CA LEU A 225 0.40 15.17 10.54
C LEU A 225 0.52 16.61 11.05
N ALA A 226 1.59 17.31 10.66
CA ALA A 226 1.81 18.70 11.00
C ALA A 226 0.73 19.63 10.41
N ASN A 227 0.48 19.52 9.09
CA ASN A 227 -0.56 20.30 8.40
C ASN A 227 -1.96 19.97 8.93
N TYR A 228 -2.24 18.69 9.18
CA TYR A 228 -3.50 18.26 9.77
C TYR A 228 -3.70 18.85 11.17
N SER A 229 -2.66 18.89 11.99
CA SER A 229 -2.69 19.57 13.30
C SER A 229 -3.01 21.06 13.18
N ASP A 230 -2.46 21.77 12.20
CA ASP A 230 -2.72 23.19 11.99
C ASP A 230 -4.19 23.43 11.59
N VAL A 231 -4.70 22.64 10.65
CA VAL A 231 -6.12 22.74 10.20
C VAL A 231 -7.10 22.39 11.34
N LEU A 232 -6.74 21.46 12.22
CA LEU A 232 -7.54 21.13 13.40
C LEU A 232 -7.71 22.30 14.36
N GLU A 233 -6.77 23.26 14.42
CA GLU A 233 -6.89 24.41 15.32
C GLU A 233 -8.08 25.30 14.93
N GLY A 234 -8.39 25.41 13.64
CA GLY A 234 -9.50 26.19 13.10
C GLY A 234 -10.80 25.39 12.84
N SER A 235 -10.81 24.07 13.00
CA SER A 235 -11.94 23.21 12.61
C SER A 235 -12.51 22.37 13.75
N ILE A 236 -13.60 22.86 14.35
CA ILE A 236 -14.34 22.16 15.42
C ILE A 236 -14.92 20.83 14.92
N SER A 237 -15.45 20.80 13.70
CA SER A 237 -16.04 19.59 13.10
C SER A 237 -14.99 18.50 12.87
N ALA A 238 -13.82 18.85 12.35
CA ALA A 238 -12.71 17.93 12.17
C ALA A 238 -12.18 17.41 13.51
N CYS A 239 -12.06 18.29 14.53
CA CYS A 239 -11.73 17.87 15.89
C CYS A 239 -12.71 16.84 16.43
N LYS A 240 -14.03 17.12 16.36
CA LYS A 240 -15.06 16.17 16.82
C LYS A 240 -14.97 14.83 16.10
N LYS A 241 -14.68 14.83 14.79
CA LYS A 241 -14.51 13.60 14.00
C LYS A 241 -13.29 12.79 14.46
N LEU A 242 -12.16 13.46 14.70
CA LEU A 242 -10.94 12.82 15.20
C LEU A 242 -11.17 12.24 16.61
N GLU A 243 -11.74 13.01 17.53
CA GLU A 243 -11.96 12.57 18.91
C GLU A 243 -12.94 11.39 19.00
N ARG A 244 -13.94 11.31 18.11
CA ARG A 244 -14.82 10.13 18.00
C ARG A 244 -14.09 8.85 17.57
N ASN A 245 -12.94 8.97 16.93
CA ASN A 245 -12.14 7.85 16.42
C ASN A 245 -10.88 7.60 17.26
N LYS A 246 -10.66 8.31 18.38
CA LYS A 246 -9.41 8.24 19.16
C LYS A 246 -9.10 6.84 19.71
N SER A 247 -10.12 6.03 20.00
CA SER A 247 -9.97 4.64 20.46
C SER A 247 -9.29 3.73 19.43
N ARG A 248 -9.24 4.16 18.16
CA ARG A 248 -8.48 3.47 17.10
C ARG A 248 -7.00 3.86 17.09
N ILE A 249 -6.60 4.89 17.85
CA ILE A 249 -5.24 5.39 17.98
C ILE A 249 -4.63 4.93 19.31
N PHE A 250 -5.35 5.11 20.42
CA PHE A 250 -4.95 4.73 21.76
C PHE A 250 -6.18 4.39 22.62
N ASP A 251 -6.01 3.52 23.62
CA ASP A 251 -7.13 3.04 24.45
C ASP A 251 -7.63 4.09 25.45
N SER A 252 -6.78 4.52 26.39
CA SER A 252 -7.13 5.43 27.48
C SER A 252 -6.47 6.80 27.32
N SER A 253 -5.16 6.87 27.52
CA SER A 253 -4.36 8.09 27.44
C SER A 253 -3.09 7.85 26.67
N TRP A 254 -2.76 8.74 25.72
CA TRP A 254 -1.61 8.56 24.83
C TRP A 254 -0.26 8.78 25.52
N ASN A 255 -0.21 9.29 26.74
CA ASN A 255 1.04 9.32 27.52
C ASN A 255 1.39 7.96 28.16
N THR A 256 0.46 7.01 28.23
CA THR A 256 0.71 5.70 28.85
C THR A 256 1.94 4.98 28.30
N PRO A 257 2.14 4.86 26.97
CA PRO A 257 3.29 4.16 26.40
C PRO A 257 4.56 5.03 26.28
N LEU A 258 4.57 6.29 26.73
CA LEU A 258 5.75 7.16 26.66
C LEU A 258 6.70 6.90 27.83
N ASP A 259 8.00 7.08 27.56
CA ASP A 259 9.05 7.13 28.60
C ASP A 259 8.84 8.35 29.52
N THR A 260 9.28 8.25 30.78
CA THR A 260 9.17 9.35 31.76
C THR A 260 9.96 10.58 31.31
N LEU A 261 11.16 10.40 30.77
CA LEU A 261 11.99 11.52 30.29
C LEU A 261 11.32 12.28 29.14
N ILE A 262 10.62 11.54 28.27
CA ILE A 262 9.83 12.15 27.19
C ILE A 262 8.63 12.91 27.77
N LYS A 263 7.93 12.38 28.77
CA LYS A 263 6.79 13.09 29.39
C LYS A 263 7.23 14.39 30.05
N ASP A 264 8.33 14.34 30.79
CA ASP A 264 8.87 15.50 31.50
C ASP A 264 9.23 16.61 30.50
N GLU A 265 9.95 16.27 29.43
CA GLU A 265 10.27 17.21 28.35
C GLU A 265 9.03 17.85 27.71
N LEU A 266 8.02 17.03 27.40
CA LEU A 266 6.79 17.53 26.77
C LEU A 266 6.04 18.52 27.67
N SER A 267 6.17 18.40 28.99
CA SER A 267 5.51 19.27 29.96
C SER A 267 6.17 20.65 30.14
N ILE A 268 7.44 20.80 29.76
CA ILE A 268 8.22 22.04 29.96
C ILE A 268 7.56 23.23 29.26
N PHE A 269 7.20 23.04 27.98
CA PHE A 269 6.72 24.15 27.15
C PHE A 269 5.20 24.24 27.05
N ARG A 270 4.48 23.15 27.32
CA ARG A 270 3.02 23.12 27.16
C ARG A 270 2.34 22.01 27.96
N ASN A 271 1.21 22.37 28.57
CA ASN A 271 0.29 21.40 29.15
C ASN A 271 -0.59 20.78 28.06
N TYR A 272 -0.37 19.49 27.77
CA TYR A 272 -1.17 18.72 26.81
C TYR A 272 -2.25 17.89 27.52
N ASN A 273 -3.43 17.78 26.91
CA ASN A 273 -4.45 16.85 27.37
C ASN A 273 -4.19 15.45 26.78
N TYR A 274 -3.70 14.54 27.63
CA TYR A 274 -3.36 13.16 27.25
C TYR A 274 -4.55 12.28 26.83
N ASN A 275 -5.79 12.76 27.02
CA ASN A 275 -7.00 12.05 26.62
C ASN A 275 -7.54 12.51 25.25
N ASN A 276 -6.92 13.53 24.65
CA ASN A 276 -7.34 14.11 23.37
C ASN A 276 -6.40 13.71 22.24
N ALA A 277 -6.96 13.18 21.16
CA ALA A 277 -6.19 12.85 19.95
C ALA A 277 -5.65 14.12 19.25
N LYS A 278 -6.38 15.24 19.33
CA LYS A 278 -5.89 16.53 18.81
C LYS A 278 -4.55 16.94 19.45
N ASP A 279 -4.41 16.75 20.75
CA ASP A 279 -3.20 17.14 21.47
C ASP A 279 -2.05 16.17 21.21
N LEU A 280 -2.33 14.90 20.92
CA LEU A 280 -1.33 13.97 20.38
C LEU A 280 -0.78 14.46 19.04
N VAL A 281 -1.62 14.79 18.06
CA VAL A 281 -1.13 15.28 16.75
C VAL A 281 -0.38 16.61 16.93
N ARG A 282 -0.85 17.47 17.84
CA ARG A 282 -0.17 18.72 18.18
C ARG A 282 1.22 18.51 18.78
N VAL A 283 1.39 17.53 19.67
CA VAL A 283 2.71 17.23 20.25
C VAL A 283 3.67 16.76 19.17
N ILE A 284 3.21 15.91 18.25
CA ILE A 284 4.02 15.42 17.12
C ILE A 284 4.45 16.59 16.22
N ARG A 285 3.53 17.52 15.90
CA ARG A 285 3.86 18.74 15.15
C ARG A 285 4.91 19.57 15.88
N ASN A 286 4.67 19.89 17.15
CA ASN A 286 5.56 20.77 17.93
C ASN A 286 6.95 20.16 18.10
N SER A 287 7.03 18.92 18.59
CA SER A 287 8.31 18.23 18.79
C SER A 287 9.06 18.05 17.46
N GLY A 288 8.37 17.79 16.35
CA GLY A 288 9.02 17.67 15.04
C GLY A 288 9.51 19.01 14.49
N ARG A 289 8.74 20.10 14.63
CA ARG A 289 9.18 21.45 14.21
C ARG A 289 10.38 21.95 15.01
N HIS A 290 10.46 21.57 16.28
CA HIS A 290 11.53 21.93 17.20
C HIS A 290 12.54 20.80 17.40
N TYR A 291 12.63 19.82 16.49
CA TYR A 291 13.46 18.63 16.67
C TYR A 291 14.93 18.96 16.96
N ASN A 292 15.48 19.99 16.32
CA ASN A 292 16.86 20.42 16.54
C ASN A 292 17.12 20.96 17.95
N GLN A 293 16.09 21.45 18.63
CA GLN A 293 16.15 21.99 19.99
C GLN A 293 15.97 20.91 21.07
N ILE A 294 15.59 19.69 20.68
CA ILE A 294 15.44 18.56 21.61
C ILE A 294 16.85 18.14 22.11
N PRO A 295 17.05 17.92 23.42
CA PRO A 295 18.29 17.39 23.98
C PRO A 295 18.74 16.07 23.31
N GLU A 296 20.05 15.90 23.09
CA GLU A 296 20.59 14.70 22.41
C GLU A 296 20.19 13.39 23.09
N VAL A 297 20.15 13.35 24.43
CA VAL A 297 19.68 12.18 25.20
C VAL A 297 18.25 11.78 24.82
N LEU A 298 17.37 12.74 24.52
CA LEU A 298 16.00 12.46 24.10
C LEU A 298 15.90 12.11 22.61
N LYS A 299 16.82 12.62 21.78
CA LYS A 299 16.94 12.22 20.37
C LYS A 299 17.33 10.75 20.21
N GLU A 300 17.96 10.12 21.20
CA GLU A 300 18.21 8.67 21.17
C GLU A 300 16.91 7.84 21.17
N PHE A 301 15.85 8.32 21.83
CA PHE A 301 14.53 7.68 21.81
C PHE A 301 13.83 7.86 20.46
N TYR A 302 13.89 9.07 19.91
CA TYR A 302 13.25 9.38 18.64
C TYR A 302 14.01 8.77 17.45
N GLY A 303 15.34 8.84 17.44
CA GLY A 303 16.18 8.57 16.29
C GLY A 303 16.13 9.68 15.23
N GLN A 304 17.02 9.60 14.24
CA GLN A 304 17.23 10.66 13.25
C GLN A 304 15.94 11.12 12.56
N PHE A 305 15.70 12.43 12.54
CA PHE A 305 14.57 13.03 11.83
C PHE A 305 14.77 12.98 10.30
N PRO A 306 13.70 12.73 9.49
CA PRO A 306 12.33 12.42 9.90
C PRO A 306 12.07 10.93 10.19
N VAL A 307 12.95 10.03 9.75
CA VAL A 307 12.69 8.58 9.72
C VAL A 307 12.50 7.99 11.11
N GLY A 308 13.47 8.20 12.01
CA GLY A 308 13.39 7.77 13.41
C GLY A 308 12.18 8.39 14.10
N PHE A 309 12.09 9.71 14.08
CA PHE A 309 11.02 10.46 14.74
C PHE A 309 9.61 9.97 14.35
N VAL A 310 9.34 9.79 13.05
CA VAL A 310 8.04 9.28 12.59
C VAL A 310 7.84 7.82 12.97
N ASN A 311 8.88 6.99 12.90
CA ASN A 311 8.81 5.59 13.35
C ASN A 311 8.50 5.47 14.84
N TYR A 312 9.05 6.35 15.69
CA TYR A 312 8.74 6.37 17.12
C TYR A 312 7.23 6.51 17.36
N TRP A 313 6.61 7.56 16.81
CA TRP A 313 5.18 7.81 17.01
C TRP A 313 4.28 6.76 16.34
N THR A 314 4.60 6.32 15.14
CA THR A 314 3.78 5.32 14.41
C THR A 314 3.89 3.91 14.99
N LYS A 315 5.00 3.57 15.67
CA LYS A 315 5.12 2.32 16.43
C LYS A 315 4.28 2.34 17.70
N LEU A 316 4.27 3.47 18.43
CA LEU A 316 3.45 3.62 19.64
C LEU A 316 1.96 3.68 19.32
N PHE A 317 1.61 4.28 18.18
CA PHE A 317 0.23 4.49 17.76
C PHE A 317 0.01 3.99 16.32
N PRO A 318 -0.13 2.66 16.09
CA PRO A 318 -0.25 2.09 14.75
C PRO A 318 -1.46 2.62 13.94
N GLY A 319 -2.52 3.04 14.62
CA GLY A 319 -3.71 3.62 13.99
C GLY A 319 -3.62 5.13 13.69
N LEU A 320 -2.60 5.84 14.19
CA LEU A 320 -2.51 7.30 14.12
C LEU A 320 -2.65 7.83 12.69
N LEU A 321 -1.75 7.40 11.80
CA LEU A 321 -1.68 7.92 10.43
C LEU A 321 -2.99 7.69 9.68
N ILE A 322 -3.52 6.47 9.73
CA ILE A 322 -4.70 6.12 8.95
C ILE A 322 -5.98 6.75 9.51
N VAL A 323 -6.10 6.90 10.83
CA VAL A 323 -7.23 7.61 11.45
C VAL A 323 -7.18 9.09 11.08
N CYS A 324 -6.02 9.74 11.17
CA CYS A 324 -5.86 11.13 10.75
C CYS A 324 -6.19 11.33 9.26
N TYR A 325 -5.72 10.44 8.37
CA TYR A 325 -6.05 10.47 6.94
C TYR A 325 -7.56 10.32 6.67
N ASN A 326 -8.20 9.31 7.24
CA ASN A 326 -9.63 9.10 7.05
C ASN A 326 -10.48 10.22 7.66
N CYS A 327 -10.04 10.81 8.77
CA CYS A 327 -10.70 11.96 9.36
C CYS A 327 -10.52 13.21 8.48
N GLY A 328 -9.31 13.44 7.97
CA GLY A 328 -8.93 14.56 7.12
C GLY A 328 -9.53 14.54 5.71
N GLU A 329 -10.11 13.43 5.25
CA GLU A 329 -10.78 13.38 3.93
C GLU A 329 -11.89 14.43 3.76
N SER A 330 -12.58 14.81 4.84
CA SER A 330 -13.58 15.90 4.81
C SER A 330 -12.96 17.30 4.68
N LEU A 331 -11.64 17.39 4.72
CA LEU A 331 -10.84 18.62 4.59
C LEU A 331 -9.93 18.57 3.36
N LYS A 332 -10.19 17.66 2.41
CA LYS A 332 -9.35 17.47 1.22
C LYS A 332 -9.26 18.70 0.31
N ASP A 333 -10.20 19.63 0.40
CA ASP A 333 -10.19 20.86 -0.39
C ASP A 333 -9.42 22.00 0.31
N ASN A 334 -8.92 21.77 1.54
CA ASN A 334 -8.06 22.72 2.24
C ASN A 334 -6.68 22.76 1.58
N GLU A 335 -6.13 23.97 1.38
CA GLU A 335 -4.84 24.22 0.73
C GLU A 335 -3.68 23.41 1.33
N LEU A 336 -3.66 23.22 2.65
CA LEU A 336 -2.59 22.48 3.33
C LEU A 336 -2.74 20.95 3.20
N LEU A 337 -3.90 20.46 2.75
CA LEU A 337 -4.25 19.04 2.74
C LEU A 337 -4.56 18.47 1.35
N SER A 338 -4.81 19.30 0.34
CA SER A 338 -5.25 18.89 -1.00
C SER A 338 -4.28 17.93 -1.70
N ASP A 339 -2.98 18.16 -1.57
CA ASP A 339 -1.96 17.31 -2.18
C ASP A 339 -1.95 15.87 -1.66
N TYR A 340 -2.57 15.59 -0.51
CA TYR A 340 -2.63 14.26 0.08
C TYR A 340 -3.79 13.39 -0.42
N TYR A 341 -4.81 13.95 -1.09
CA TYR A 341 -6.06 13.25 -1.43
C TYR A 341 -6.36 13.11 -2.92
#